data_AF-A0A2N2NAR3-F1
#
_entry.id   AF-A0A2N2NAR3-F1
#
_cell.length_a   1.000
_cell.length_b   1.000
_cell.length_c   1.000
_cell.angle_alpha   90.00
_cell.angle_beta   90.00
_cell.angle_gamma   90.00
#
_symmetry.space_group_name_H-M   'P 1'
#
loop_
_entity.id
_entity.type
_entity.pdbx_description
1 polymer ?
#
loop_
_entity_poly.entity_id
_entity_poly.type
_entity_poly.pdbx_seq_one_letter_code
_entity_poly.pdbx_strand_id
1 'polypeptide(L)'
;MKLAKIISFLGILAMTGVISWAFISGDFVSEGAILLAMPWGIVSMVDLYVGFILFSMWIVYREKAVLPSIIWVFLMLTLGFFTGSLYTFIALQKSGGSWQQFWHGKRLKNK
;
A
#
# COMPACT_ATOMS: atom_id res chain seq x y z
N MET A 1 -13.25 -8.62 12.22
CA MET A 1 -12.12 -8.09 11.43
C MET A 1 -10.80 -8.88 11.58
N LYS A 2 -10.76 -10.03 12.30
CA LYS A 2 -9.52 -10.80 12.51
C LYS A 2 -8.91 -11.30 11.19
N LEU A 3 -9.72 -11.81 10.27
CA LEU A 3 -9.27 -12.28 8.96
C LEU A 3 -8.56 -11.18 8.16
N ALA A 4 -9.13 -9.96 8.10
CA ALA A 4 -8.51 -8.84 7.40
C ALA A 4 -7.15 -8.44 8.00
N LYS A 5 -6.99 -8.55 9.33
CA LYS A 5 -5.69 -8.32 10.00
C LYS A 5 -4.67 -9.36 9.60
N ILE A 6 -5.08 -10.64 9.53
CA ILE A 6 -4.20 -11.72 9.10
C ILE A 6 -3.79 -11.53 7.64
N ILE A 7 -4.73 -11.24 6.74
CA ILE A 7 -4.44 -11.03 5.31
C ILE A 7 -3.48 -9.86 5.10
N SER A 8 -3.75 -8.71 5.73
CA SER A 8 -2.85 -7.54 5.63
C SER A 8 -1.47 -7.81 6.22
N PHE A 9 -1.38 -8.58 7.32
CA PHE A 9 -0.08 -8.99 7.89
C PHE A 9 0.68 -9.95 6.98
N LEU A 10 0.01 -10.95 6.41
CA LEU A 10 0.61 -11.84 5.41
C LEU A 10 1.09 -11.08 4.18
N GLY A 11 0.36 -10.05 3.76
CA GLY A 11 0.81 -9.14 2.70
C GLY A 11 2.14 -8.46 3.01
N ILE A 12 2.33 -7.97 4.25
CA ILE A 12 3.62 -7.40 4.69
C ILE A 12 4.74 -8.44 4.63
N LEU A 13 4.50 -9.66 5.12
CA LEU A 13 5.49 -10.73 5.12
C LEU A 13 5.87 -11.16 3.70
N ALA A 14 4.86 -11.35 2.83
CA ALA A 14 5.08 -11.72 1.44
C ALA A 14 5.89 -10.65 0.70
N MET A 15 5.49 -9.37 0.82
CA MET A 15 6.19 -8.26 0.18
C MET A 15 7.63 -8.13 0.69
N THR A 16 7.86 -8.25 2.01
CA THR A 16 9.21 -8.28 2.58
C THR A 16 10.06 -9.39 1.95
N GLY A 17 9.51 -10.61 1.85
CA GLY A 17 10.20 -11.76 1.30
C GLY A 17 10.59 -11.56 -0.15
N VAL A 18 9.64 -11.18 -1.02
CA VAL A 18 9.91 -11.03 -2.46
C VAL A 18 10.81 -9.83 -2.77
N ILE A 19 10.66 -8.71 -2.04
CA ILE A 19 11.54 -7.54 -2.19
C ILE A 19 12.97 -7.92 -1.79
N SER A 20 13.14 -8.59 -0.65
CA SER A 20 14.46 -9.02 -0.18
C SER A 20 15.11 -9.98 -1.18
N TRP A 21 14.34 -10.96 -1.65
CA TRP A 21 14.83 -11.90 -2.66
C TRP A 21 15.25 -11.20 -3.96
N ALA A 22 14.45 -10.25 -4.45
CA ALA A 22 14.76 -9.48 -5.65
C ALA A 22 16.02 -8.63 -5.50
N PHE A 23 16.22 -7.97 -4.35
CA PHE A 23 17.44 -7.20 -4.08
C PHE A 23 18.70 -8.06 -3.93
N ILE A 24 18.56 -9.30 -3.48
CA ILE A 24 19.69 -10.24 -3.32
C ILE A 24 20.07 -10.89 -4.66
N SER A 25 19.07 -11.21 -5.49
CA SER A 25 19.25 -12.12 -6.63
C SER A 25 19.17 -11.42 -7.99
N GLY A 26 18.53 -10.26 -8.07
CA GLY A 26 18.25 -9.56 -9.32
C GLY A 26 19.03 -8.26 -9.49
N ASP A 27 19.01 -7.74 -10.71
CA ASP A 27 19.51 -6.40 -11.03
C ASP A 27 18.34 -5.47 -11.32
N PHE A 28 18.01 -4.64 -10.33
CA PHE A 28 16.87 -3.72 -10.38
C PHE A 28 16.87 -2.82 -11.62
N VAL A 29 18.05 -2.36 -12.06
CA VAL A 29 18.13 -1.37 -13.14
C VAL A 29 17.96 -2.06 -14.49
N SER A 30 18.67 -3.16 -14.74
CA SER A 30 18.58 -3.85 -16.03
C SER A 30 17.23 -4.55 -16.22
N GLU A 31 16.71 -5.22 -15.19
CA GLU A 31 15.40 -5.87 -15.25
C GLU A 31 14.27 -4.83 -15.37
N GLY A 32 14.40 -3.70 -14.68
CA GLY A 32 13.46 -2.57 -14.81
C GLY A 32 13.43 -1.99 -16.22
N ALA A 33 14.58 -1.86 -16.87
CA ALA A 33 14.65 -1.40 -18.26
C ALA A 33 13.96 -2.37 -19.23
N ILE A 34 14.10 -3.68 -19.01
CA ILE A 34 13.41 -4.71 -19.82
C ILE A 34 11.89 -4.61 -19.63
N LEU A 35 11.41 -4.48 -18.39
CA LEU A 35 9.98 -4.30 -18.09
C LEU A 35 9.39 -3.07 -18.79
N LEU A 36 10.13 -1.97 -18.84
CA LEU A 36 9.69 -0.74 -19.50
C LEU A 36 9.80 -0.79 -21.03
N ALA A 37 10.55 -1.73 -21.60
CA ALA A 37 10.65 -1.93 -23.04
C ALA A 37 9.53 -2.83 -23.60
N MET A 38 8.92 -3.68 -22.77
CA MET A 38 7.86 -4.59 -23.19
C MET A 38 6.45 -3.98 -23.01
N PRO A 39 5.54 -4.08 -24.00
CA PRO A 39 4.21 -3.48 -23.91
C PRO A 39 3.42 -3.90 -22.67
N TRP A 40 3.43 -5.19 -22.33
CA TRP A 40 2.75 -5.70 -21.14
C TRP A 40 3.38 -5.22 -19.83
N GLY A 41 4.70 -5.00 -19.80
CA GLY A 41 5.37 -4.45 -18.61
C GLY A 41 4.97 -3.00 -18.36
N ILE A 42 4.84 -2.20 -19.43
CA ILE A 42 4.26 -0.85 -19.34
C ILE A 42 2.82 -0.91 -18.82
N VAL A 43 1.98 -1.81 -19.36
CA VAL A 43 0.59 -1.99 -18.88
C VAL A 43 0.56 -2.32 -17.39
N SER A 44 1.41 -3.25 -16.92
CA SER A 44 1.51 -3.60 -15.51
C SER A 44 1.99 -2.44 -14.64
N MET A 45 2.94 -1.62 -15.12
CA MET A 45 3.36 -0.41 -14.40
C MET A 45 2.20 0.59 -14.29
N VAL A 46 1.50 0.87 -15.39
CA VAL A 46 0.36 1.78 -15.37
C VAL A 46 -0.73 1.27 -14.43
N ASP A 47 -1.10 -0.01 -14.53
CA ASP A 47 -2.11 -0.64 -13.66
C ASP A 47 -1.76 -0.49 -12.17
N LEU A 48 -0.51 -0.81 -11.82
CA LEU A 48 0.00 -0.73 -10.46
C LEU A 48 -0.01 0.72 -9.93
N TYR A 49 0.47 1.69 -10.70
CA TYR A 49 0.51 3.10 -10.25
C TYR A 49 -0.87 3.76 -10.21
N VAL A 50 -1.78 3.42 -11.12
CA VAL A 50 -3.19 3.83 -11.02
C VAL A 50 -3.79 3.30 -9.71
N GLY A 51 -3.53 2.03 -9.39
CA GLY A 51 -3.91 1.44 -8.10
C GLY A 51 -3.32 2.20 -6.90
N PHE A 52 -2.04 2.58 -6.96
CA PHE A 52 -1.37 3.33 -5.88
C PHE A 52 -1.99 4.70 -5.67
N ILE A 53 -2.35 5.40 -6.75
CA ILE A 53 -2.99 6.71 -6.69
C ILE A 53 -4.39 6.59 -6.07
N LEU A 54 -5.21 5.65 -6.53
CA LEU A 54 -6.56 5.44 -5.98
C LEU A 54 -6.51 5.06 -4.50
N PHE A 55 -5.58 4.19 -4.11
CA PHE A 55 -5.39 3.82 -2.71
C PHE A 55 -4.86 5.01 -1.88
N SER A 56 -3.98 5.82 -2.45
CA SER A 56 -3.48 7.06 -1.82
C SER A 56 -4.60 8.08 -1.59
N MET A 57 -5.56 8.21 -2.51
CA MET A 57 -6.76 9.02 -2.29
C MET A 57 -7.55 8.54 -1.07
N TRP A 58 -7.68 7.22 -0.89
CA TRP A 58 -8.31 6.65 0.31
C TRP A 58 -7.52 6.98 1.59
N ILE A 59 -6.19 6.89 1.57
CA ILE A 59 -5.33 7.28 2.71
C ILE A 59 -5.54 8.76 3.07
N VAL A 60 -5.48 9.66 2.07
CA VAL A 60 -5.66 11.12 2.24
C VAL A 60 -7.06 11.43 2.76
N TYR A 61 -8.07 10.73 2.28
CA TYR A 61 -9.43 10.85 2.82
C TYR A 61 -9.47 10.40 4.28
N ARG A 62 -8.89 9.25 4.62
CA ARG A 62 -8.97 8.66 5.95
C ARG A 62 -8.19 9.45 7.00
N GLU A 63 -7.06 10.03 6.60
CA GLU A 63 -6.27 10.92 7.42
C GLU A 63 -6.90 12.33 7.45
N LYS A 64 -7.02 12.91 8.65
CA LYS A 64 -7.46 14.30 8.82
C LYS A 64 -6.31 15.30 8.67
N ALA A 65 -5.07 14.85 8.90
CA ALA A 65 -3.88 15.69 8.91
C ALA A 65 -3.08 15.53 7.62
N VAL A 66 -2.58 16.65 7.09
CA VAL A 66 -1.85 16.71 5.81
C VAL A 66 -0.50 15.99 5.90
N LEU A 67 0.26 16.22 6.99
CA LEU A 67 1.61 15.67 7.13
C LEU A 67 1.65 14.12 7.13
N PRO A 68 0.84 13.39 7.94
CA PRO A 68 0.79 11.94 7.85
C PRO A 68 0.34 11.43 6.49
N SER A 69 -0.58 12.15 5.83
CA SER A 69 -1.06 11.79 4.49
C SER A 69 0.08 11.81 3.48
N ILE A 70 0.88 12.89 3.47
CA ILE A 70 2.03 13.04 2.57
C ILE A 70 3.04 11.90 2.79
N ILE A 71 3.36 11.58 4.04
CA ILE A 71 4.30 10.50 4.37
C ILE A 71 3.78 9.16 3.83
N TRP A 72 2.50 8.84 4.07
CA TRP A 72 1.93 7.58 3.59
C TRP A 72 1.84 7.49 2.07
N VAL A 73 1.49 8.58 1.39
CA VAL A 73 1.45 8.64 -0.08
C VAL A 73 2.86 8.46 -0.66
N PHE A 74 3.86 9.15 -0.10
CA PHE A 74 5.25 8.97 -0.51
C PHE A 74 5.71 7.52 -0.35
N LEU A 75 5.43 6.90 0.81
CA LEU A 75 5.74 5.49 1.06
C LEU A 75 4.96 4.55 0.14
N MET A 76 3.73 4.90 -0.27
CA MET A 76 2.93 4.10 -1.21
C MET A 76 3.52 4.14 -2.62
N LEU A 77 3.95 5.31 -3.09
CA LEU A 77 4.53 5.45 -4.43
C LEU A 77 5.94 4.86 -4.55
N THR A 78 6.63 4.64 -3.44
CA THR A 78 8.01 4.11 -3.42
C THR A 78 8.05 2.62 -3.08
N LEU A 79 7.30 2.17 -2.06
CA LEU A 79 7.30 0.78 -1.59
C LEU A 79 6.06 -0.01 -2.03
N GLY A 80 5.10 0.65 -2.69
CA GLY A 80 3.91 0.02 -3.22
C GLY A 80 3.05 -0.67 -2.16
N PHE A 81 2.61 -1.90 -2.48
CA PHE A 81 1.71 -2.66 -1.61
C PHE A 81 2.36 -3.20 -0.33
N PHE A 82 3.67 -3.07 -0.13
CA PHE A 82 4.24 -3.19 1.21
C PHE A 82 3.62 -2.13 2.14
N THR A 83 3.65 -0.87 1.72
CA THR A 83 3.04 0.25 2.45
C THR A 83 1.54 0.11 2.51
N GLY A 84 0.89 -0.30 1.42
CA GLY A 84 -0.56 -0.53 1.40
C GLY A 84 -1.01 -1.56 2.43
N SER A 85 -0.28 -2.69 2.52
CA SER A 85 -0.54 -3.76 3.49
C SER A 85 -0.28 -3.28 4.92
N LEU A 86 0.84 -2.59 5.15
CA LEU A 86 1.20 -2.01 6.44
C LEU A 86 0.17 -0.99 6.93
N TYR A 87 -0.22 -0.05 6.07
CA TYR A 87 -1.22 0.95 6.39
C TYR A 87 -2.55 0.31 6.74
N THR A 88 -3.01 -0.66 5.93
CA THR A 88 -4.24 -1.42 6.17
C THR A 88 -4.18 -2.15 7.50
N PHE A 89 -3.07 -2.82 7.80
CA PHE A 89 -2.88 -3.53 9.06
C PHE A 89 -2.98 -2.58 10.26
N ILE A 90 -2.26 -1.45 10.23
CA ILE A 90 -2.31 -0.42 11.29
C ILE A 90 -3.73 0.15 11.40
N ALA A 91 -4.39 0.40 10.28
CA ALA A 91 -5.77 0.89 10.23
C ALA A 91 -6.75 -0.06 10.92
N LEU A 92 -6.62 -1.37 10.66
CA LEU A 92 -7.43 -2.42 11.26
C LEU A 92 -7.14 -2.61 12.75
N GLN A 93 -5.91 -2.38 13.19
CA GLN A 93 -5.58 -2.41 14.62
C GLN A 93 -6.22 -1.24 15.36
N LYS A 94 -6.13 -0.04 14.78
CA LYS A 94 -6.70 1.19 15.36
C LYS A 94 -8.22 1.27 15.29
N SER A 95 -8.88 0.43 14.47
CA SER A 95 -10.33 0.50 14.29
C SER A 95 -11.15 -0.10 15.43
N GLY A 96 -10.53 -0.76 16.41
CA GLY A 96 -11.23 -1.35 17.56
C GLY A 96 -12.26 -2.42 17.18
N GLY A 97 -12.21 -2.97 15.95
CA GLY A 97 -13.21 -3.92 15.44
C GLY A 97 -14.38 -3.29 14.68
N SER A 98 -14.44 -1.97 14.55
CA SER A 98 -15.45 -1.25 13.77
C SER A 98 -15.01 -1.06 12.31
N TRP A 99 -15.83 -1.50 11.37
CA TRP A 99 -15.63 -1.24 9.94
C TRP A 99 -15.77 0.25 9.59
N GLN A 100 -16.65 0.97 10.28
CA GLN A 100 -16.83 2.41 10.10
C GLN A 100 -15.54 3.17 10.44
N GLN A 101 -14.92 2.83 11.57
CA GLN A 101 -13.65 3.43 12.00
C GLN A 101 -12.49 3.04 11.07
N PHE A 102 -12.53 1.84 10.48
CA PHE A 102 -11.54 1.43 9.49
C PHE A 102 -11.62 2.27 8.21
N TRP A 103 -12.80 2.39 7.60
CA TRP A 103 -12.95 3.09 6.32
C TRP A 103 -12.84 4.61 6.44
N HIS A 104 -13.43 5.20 7.47
CA HIS A 104 -13.50 6.66 7.63
C HIS A 104 -12.38 7.23 8.50
N GLY A 105 -11.71 6.40 9.30
CA GLY A 105 -10.58 6.83 10.14
C GLY A 105 -10.90 8.05 10.99
N LYS A 106 -10.10 9.11 10.85
CA LYS A 106 -10.25 10.35 11.64
C LYS A 106 -11.39 11.24 11.15
N ARG A 107 -12.06 10.89 10.05
CA ARG A 107 -13.23 11.60 9.50
C ARG A 107 -14.55 10.98 9.92
N LEU A 108 -14.55 9.88 10.67
CA LEU A 108 -15.77 9.36 11.24
C LEU A 108 -16.36 10.43 12.18
N LYS A 109 -17.50 11.02 11.80
CA LYS A 109 -18.27 11.88 12.70
C LYS A 109 -18.89 10.97 13.74
N ASN A 110 -18.41 11.01 14.98
CA ASN A 110 -19.17 10.48 16.09
C ASN A 110 -20.48 11.29 16.12
N LYS A 111 -21.61 10.62 15.88
CA LYS A 111 -22.91 11.16 16.25
C LYS A 111 -23.04 11.16 17.77
#